data_AF-A0AAW0T949-F1
#
_entry.id   AF-A0AAW0T949-F1
#
_cell.length_a   1.000
_cell.length_b   1.000
_cell.length_c   1.000
_cell.angle_alpha   90.00
_cell.angle_beta   90.00
_cell.angle_gamma   90.00
#
_symmetry.space_group_name_H-M   'P 1'
#
loop_
_entity.id
_entity.type
_entity.pdbx_description
1 polymer ?
#
loop_
_entity_poly.entity_id
_entity_poly.type
_entity_poly.pdbx_seq_one_letter_code
_entity_poly.pdbx_strand_id
1 'polypeptide(L)'
;MPVSSFSRRAGGGGGEGGGFTVATKGGDSPMDTTTLTSPATTSSSKYELEDYVYEMECRAEEIAAANEEEEADVYTRLAQKERDLILAAELGKALLERNEILVQQNERLAEEYSHKLEVLEQEKHGLRRKLASAESEFEVKVQEINIDLQHAKSELQDQRDALRQTDREKSVLIDQLTEQNQRLTTQLKDASKHEQQLEQQLQLLRDQFNLRKSNMSEQVSTLEILSEEITLLSEKKLELERRIDSLLNEREGLSSHLDESSDRIMMLEKQSREQEAMLRNSQKDLDDLRHTNLSLTDRLEAISRNSSSPSMGHTSLMNEIDMSDQEASRPHSHPSLPEDLLELDEIECDDPILLPSSDGETLKTLRQEVVDAVGQLRVLTEQLRHRRRNSLTSLSTNSSDELTPDKLKGGVLLMAVKEVQGLVRDLLRREAQGQCGSCGRGEDRVQLEQEVHRALEAVDKLNIELNDTKDKLKGKTDEAAELGNQVTLMETQLKAVEEQRDTFKQDLESTHLAKDELMKKAWDMRDNAVARKNACEIELARTRIDVMQVNSQLMEAIQQKVELSQQLEQWQVDMQQLLDEQMRRKLSKLEMGSSSRRHHNPSDSDSSSSGKVSPRKNSRLFSILTTLKR
;
A
#
# COMPACT_ATOMS: atom_id res chain seq x y z
N MET A 1 -23.87 -47.62 -24.47
CA MET A 1 -25.14 -47.29 -23.79
C MET A 1 -25.34 -45.77 -23.86
N PRO A 2 -26.56 -45.28 -24.12
CA PRO A 2 -26.77 -44.65 -25.43
C PRO A 2 -27.67 -43.40 -25.48
N VAL A 3 -27.67 -42.73 -26.66
CA VAL A 3 -28.73 -41.89 -27.29
C VAL A 3 -29.31 -40.68 -26.51
N SER A 4 -29.77 -39.59 -27.14
CA SER A 4 -30.22 -39.35 -28.53
C SER A 4 -29.70 -38.01 -29.09
N SER A 5 -29.53 -37.71 -30.38
CA SER A 5 -29.99 -38.25 -31.68
C SER A 5 -31.39 -37.85 -32.16
N PHE A 6 -31.50 -36.74 -32.89
CA PHE A 6 -32.38 -36.51 -34.05
C PHE A 6 -31.97 -35.18 -34.71
N SER A 7 -31.88 -34.96 -36.02
CA SER A 7 -31.52 -35.74 -37.21
C SER A 7 -31.45 -34.69 -38.32
N ARG A 8 -30.42 -34.69 -39.18
CA ARG A 8 -30.46 -33.95 -40.45
C ARG A 8 -31.50 -34.60 -41.39
N ARG A 9 -31.92 -33.88 -42.45
CA ARG A 9 -31.53 -34.17 -43.87
C ARG A 9 -32.41 -33.44 -44.90
N ALA A 10 -31.75 -32.83 -45.90
CA ALA A 10 -32.15 -32.52 -47.31
C ALA A 10 -33.55 -31.90 -47.61
N GLY A 11 -33.75 -31.15 -48.69
CA GLY A 11 -32.87 -30.78 -49.80
C GLY A 11 -33.62 -30.81 -51.15
N GLY A 12 -33.24 -29.93 -52.07
CA GLY A 12 -33.95 -29.67 -53.34
C GLY A 12 -34.77 -28.36 -53.25
N GLY A 13 -34.88 -27.54 -54.30
CA GLY A 13 -34.34 -27.67 -55.66
C GLY A 13 -35.36 -27.15 -56.67
N GLY A 14 -34.96 -26.16 -57.49
CA GLY A 14 -35.85 -25.44 -58.42
C GLY A 14 -36.34 -24.10 -57.83
N GLY A 15 -36.31 -22.96 -58.52
CA GLY A 15 -35.84 -22.69 -59.88
C GLY A 15 -36.95 -22.25 -60.82
N GLU A 16 -37.34 -20.98 -60.73
CA GLU A 16 -38.15 -20.16 -61.65
C GLU A 16 -38.19 -18.74 -61.02
N GLY A 17 -38.26 -17.62 -61.74
CA GLY A 17 -38.34 -17.43 -63.18
C GLY A 17 -39.20 -16.20 -63.51
N GLY A 18 -38.57 -15.04 -63.75
CA GLY A 18 -39.25 -13.79 -64.12
C GLY A 18 -39.57 -12.86 -62.92
N GLY A 19 -39.64 -11.54 -63.09
CA GLY A 19 -39.33 -10.76 -64.29
C GLY A 19 -39.28 -9.26 -63.97
N PHE A 20 -38.14 -8.63 -64.25
CA PHE A 20 -37.95 -7.18 -64.11
C PHE A 20 -38.32 -6.48 -65.42
N THR A 21 -39.35 -5.65 -65.43
CA THR A 21 -39.52 -4.56 -66.41
C THR A 21 -40.40 -3.45 -65.83
N VAL A 22 -39.78 -2.33 -65.44
CA VAL A 22 -40.38 -1.01 -65.60
C VAL A 22 -40.17 -0.61 -67.06
N ALA A 23 -41.24 -0.29 -67.80
CA ALA A 23 -41.16 0.18 -69.17
C ALA A 23 -42.09 1.37 -69.39
N THR A 24 -41.61 2.36 -70.14
CA THR A 24 -42.29 3.61 -70.47
C THR A 24 -42.63 3.68 -71.96
N LYS A 25 -43.50 4.66 -72.32
CA LYS A 25 -43.86 5.15 -73.67
C LYS A 25 -44.97 4.44 -74.46
N GLY A 26 -45.68 5.26 -75.25
CA GLY A 26 -46.83 4.93 -76.11
C GLY A 26 -48.16 5.18 -75.38
N GLY A 27 -49.00 6.17 -75.72
CA GLY A 27 -48.98 7.11 -76.84
C GLY A 27 -49.92 6.68 -77.96
N ASP A 28 -51.21 7.05 -77.86
CA ASP A 28 -52.12 7.32 -78.98
C ASP A 28 -53.42 7.98 -78.47
N SER A 29 -54.03 8.84 -79.29
CA SER A 29 -55.40 9.36 -79.08
C SER A 29 -56.44 8.39 -79.67
N PRO A 30 -57.73 8.49 -79.30
CA PRO A 30 -58.60 9.30 -80.18
C PRO A 30 -59.80 10.03 -79.49
N MET A 31 -60.25 11.05 -80.22
CA MET A 31 -61.61 11.63 -80.35
C MET A 31 -62.63 11.60 -79.18
N ASP A 32 -63.06 12.82 -78.84
CA ASP A 32 -64.46 13.31 -78.89
C ASP A 32 -65.61 12.28 -78.99
N THR A 33 -66.49 12.30 -77.98
CA THR A 33 -67.91 12.66 -78.20
C THR A 33 -68.49 13.29 -76.92
N THR A 34 -68.52 14.62 -76.86
CA THR A 34 -69.25 15.34 -75.80
C THR A 34 -70.74 15.36 -76.17
N THR A 35 -71.51 14.41 -75.67
CA THR A 35 -72.97 14.37 -75.90
C THR A 35 -73.66 15.53 -75.17
N LEU A 36 -73.88 16.62 -75.91
CA LEU A 36 -74.77 17.70 -75.50
C LEU A 36 -76.22 17.20 -75.50
N THR A 37 -76.82 17.14 -74.32
CA THR A 37 -78.26 16.92 -74.16
C THR A 37 -79.03 18.19 -74.55
N SER A 38 -79.51 18.24 -75.79
CA SER A 38 -80.53 19.22 -76.21
C SER A 38 -81.93 18.80 -75.71
N PRO A 39 -82.80 19.75 -75.34
CA PRO A 39 -84.11 19.44 -74.76
C PRO A 39 -85.12 18.96 -75.80
N ALA A 40 -86.06 18.13 -75.37
CA ALA A 40 -87.17 17.66 -76.19
C ALA A 40 -88.28 18.72 -76.29
N THR A 41 -88.52 19.25 -77.50
CA THR A 41 -89.71 20.06 -77.82
C THR A 41 -90.23 19.76 -79.23
N THR A 42 -91.13 18.78 -79.36
CA THR A 42 -91.97 18.60 -80.57
C THR A 42 -93.27 17.87 -80.23
N SER A 43 -94.27 18.63 -79.81
CA SER A 43 -95.69 18.23 -79.86
C SER A 43 -96.66 19.42 -79.96
N SER A 44 -96.28 20.62 -79.47
CA SER A 44 -97.06 21.86 -79.65
C SER A 44 -97.05 22.38 -81.11
N SER A 45 -95.88 22.34 -81.75
CA SER A 45 -95.66 22.95 -83.08
C SER A 45 -96.52 22.38 -84.21
N LYS A 46 -97.09 21.17 -84.07
CA LYS A 46 -97.94 20.61 -85.14
C LYS A 46 -99.27 21.37 -85.27
N TYR A 47 -99.91 21.70 -84.15
CA TYR A 47 -101.19 22.42 -84.14
C TYR A 47 -101.01 23.91 -84.45
N GLU A 48 -99.89 24.51 -84.02
CA GLU A 48 -99.53 25.88 -84.39
C GLU A 48 -99.30 26.06 -85.90
N LEU A 49 -98.77 25.03 -86.60
CA LEU A 49 -98.67 25.06 -88.06
C LEU A 49 -100.02 24.82 -88.76
N GLU A 50 -100.91 24.00 -88.20
CA GLU A 50 -102.23 23.74 -88.78
C GLU A 50 -103.13 25.00 -88.72
N ASP A 51 -103.15 25.73 -87.60
CA ASP A 51 -103.82 27.05 -87.49
C ASP A 51 -103.17 28.10 -88.41
N TYR A 52 -101.84 28.15 -88.49
CA TYR A 52 -101.14 29.13 -89.35
C TYR A 52 -101.35 28.85 -90.85
N VAL A 53 -101.45 27.58 -91.26
CA VAL A 53 -101.83 27.21 -92.63
C VAL A 53 -103.27 27.62 -92.93
N TYR A 54 -104.20 27.43 -92.00
CA TYR A 54 -105.59 27.87 -92.16
C TYR A 54 -105.72 29.40 -92.23
N GLU A 55 -105.00 30.16 -91.39
CA GLU A 55 -104.92 31.63 -91.52
C GLU A 55 -104.34 32.06 -92.86
N MET A 56 -103.29 31.38 -93.35
CA MET A 56 -102.67 31.69 -94.64
C MET A 56 -103.56 31.30 -95.82
N GLU A 57 -104.37 30.24 -95.73
CA GLU A 57 -105.35 29.84 -96.74
C GLU A 57 -106.53 30.81 -96.77
N CYS A 58 -107.16 31.15 -95.64
CA CYS A 58 -108.22 32.17 -95.59
C CYS A 58 -107.72 33.53 -96.09
N ARG A 59 -106.48 33.92 -95.75
CA ARG A 59 -105.87 35.16 -96.25
C ARG A 59 -105.52 35.09 -97.75
N ALA A 60 -105.21 33.91 -98.27
CA ALA A 60 -105.04 33.69 -99.71
C ALA A 60 -106.39 33.75 -100.45
N GLU A 61 -107.47 33.25 -99.86
CA GLU A 61 -108.84 33.38 -100.38
C GLU A 61 -109.34 34.83 -100.34
N GLU A 62 -109.07 35.60 -99.28
CA GLU A 62 -109.32 37.05 -99.24
C GLU A 62 -108.54 37.79 -100.33
N ILE A 63 -107.26 37.45 -100.53
CA ILE A 63 -106.43 38.04 -101.60
C ILE A 63 -106.95 37.63 -102.98
N ALA A 64 -107.45 36.41 -103.16
CA ALA A 64 -108.04 35.95 -104.42
C ALA A 64 -109.36 36.67 -104.73
N ALA A 65 -110.26 36.80 -103.76
CA ALA A 65 -111.50 37.55 -103.90
C ALA A 65 -111.25 39.04 -104.18
N ALA A 66 -110.22 39.64 -103.56
CA ALA A 66 -109.79 41.01 -103.82
C ALA A 66 -109.01 41.22 -105.15
N ASN A 67 -108.92 40.19 -106.00
CA ASN A 67 -108.31 40.30 -107.34
C ASN A 67 -109.35 40.21 -108.48
N GLU A 68 -110.62 39.88 -108.23
CA GLU A 68 -111.64 39.73 -109.29
C GLU A 68 -112.37 41.05 -109.68
N GLU A 69 -112.24 42.14 -108.91
CA GLU A 69 -112.92 43.42 -109.18
C GLU A 69 -111.99 44.62 -109.51
N GLU A 70 -110.66 44.44 -109.63
CA GLU A 70 -109.68 45.55 -109.73
C GLU A 70 -108.80 45.59 -111.02
N GLU A 71 -109.36 45.43 -112.22
CA GLU A 71 -108.61 45.70 -113.47
C GLU A 71 -108.35 47.22 -113.71
N ALA A 72 -108.98 48.12 -112.95
CA ALA A 72 -108.96 49.57 -113.21
C ALA A 72 -107.90 50.38 -112.43
N ASP A 73 -107.22 49.81 -111.43
CA ASP A 73 -106.20 50.53 -110.62
C ASP A 73 -104.86 49.76 -110.47
N VAL A 74 -104.56 48.94 -111.47
CA VAL A 74 -103.31 48.15 -111.55
C VAL A 74 -102.07 49.04 -111.38
N TYR A 75 -102.08 50.27 -111.89
CA TYR A 75 -100.93 51.17 -111.87
C TYR A 75 -100.61 51.73 -110.47
N THR A 76 -101.59 52.10 -109.64
CA THR A 76 -101.27 52.60 -108.29
C THR A 76 -100.91 51.45 -107.34
N ARG A 77 -101.56 50.28 -107.48
CA ARG A 77 -101.24 49.04 -106.76
C ARG A 77 -99.83 48.53 -107.14
N LEU A 78 -99.42 48.67 -108.41
CA LEU A 78 -98.03 48.43 -108.85
C LEU A 78 -97.06 49.42 -108.18
N ALA A 79 -97.34 50.73 -108.25
CA ALA A 79 -96.46 51.75 -107.66
C ALA A 79 -96.37 51.68 -106.11
N GLN A 80 -97.40 51.14 -105.44
CA GLN A 80 -97.34 50.79 -104.01
C GLN A 80 -96.43 49.58 -103.79
N LYS A 81 -96.63 48.48 -104.54
CA LYS A 81 -95.74 47.31 -104.47
C LYS A 81 -94.29 47.61 -104.83
N GLU A 82 -94.02 48.52 -105.76
CA GLU A 82 -92.66 49.00 -106.06
C GLU A 82 -92.04 49.71 -104.85
N ARG A 83 -92.79 50.57 -104.16
CA ARG A 83 -92.34 51.21 -102.92
C ARG A 83 -92.12 50.21 -101.79
N ASP A 84 -93.01 49.23 -101.63
CA ASP A 84 -92.87 48.20 -100.61
C ASP A 84 -91.69 47.25 -100.90
N LEU A 85 -91.43 46.94 -102.17
CA LEU A 85 -90.24 46.19 -102.60
C LEU A 85 -88.95 46.98 -102.35
N ILE A 86 -88.94 48.29 -102.58
CA ILE A 86 -87.80 49.17 -102.25
C ILE A 86 -87.59 49.20 -100.73
N LEU A 87 -88.64 49.41 -99.94
CA LEU A 87 -88.55 49.42 -98.47
C LEU A 87 -88.13 48.06 -97.89
N ALA A 88 -88.60 46.95 -98.47
CA ALA A 88 -88.17 45.61 -98.10
C ALA A 88 -86.70 45.36 -98.45
N ALA A 89 -86.22 45.89 -99.58
CA ALA A 89 -84.80 45.84 -99.95
C ALA A 89 -83.93 46.74 -99.06
N GLU A 90 -84.41 47.92 -98.66
CA GLU A 90 -83.72 48.82 -97.71
C GLU A 90 -83.66 48.22 -96.31
N LEU A 91 -84.76 47.63 -95.82
CA LEU A 91 -84.78 46.89 -94.55
C LEU A 91 -83.88 45.64 -94.62
N GLY A 92 -83.94 44.90 -95.72
CA GLY A 92 -83.05 43.77 -95.98
C GLY A 92 -81.58 44.19 -95.97
N LYS A 93 -81.25 45.33 -96.58
CA LYS A 93 -79.91 45.93 -96.56
C LYS A 93 -79.50 46.33 -95.14
N ALA A 94 -80.35 47.00 -94.37
CA ALA A 94 -80.06 47.38 -92.99
C ALA A 94 -79.89 46.15 -92.07
N LEU A 95 -80.63 45.06 -92.33
CA LEU A 95 -80.45 43.78 -91.65
C LEU A 95 -79.14 43.09 -92.05
N LEU A 96 -78.76 43.14 -93.32
CA LEU A 96 -77.45 42.64 -93.80
C LEU A 96 -76.30 43.44 -93.19
N GLU A 97 -76.34 44.78 -93.24
CA GLU A 97 -75.34 45.66 -92.60
C GLU A 97 -75.24 45.39 -91.08
N ARG A 98 -76.37 45.17 -90.40
CA ARG A 98 -76.38 44.78 -88.97
C ARG A 98 -75.79 43.39 -88.74
N ASN A 99 -76.08 42.42 -89.61
CA ASN A 99 -75.52 41.07 -89.53
C ASN A 99 -74.02 41.08 -89.82
N GLU A 100 -73.53 41.87 -90.78
CA GLU A 100 -72.10 42.07 -91.04
C GLU A 100 -71.38 42.65 -89.82
N ILE A 101 -71.97 43.65 -89.15
CA ILE A 101 -71.41 44.20 -87.89
C ILE A 101 -71.40 43.14 -86.78
N LEU A 102 -72.45 42.32 -86.66
CA LEU A 102 -72.50 41.21 -85.69
C LEU A 102 -71.47 40.12 -86.00
N VAL A 103 -71.24 39.79 -87.28
CA VAL A 103 -70.18 38.87 -87.70
C VAL A 103 -68.81 39.44 -87.33
N GLN A 104 -68.51 40.70 -87.66
CA GLN A 104 -67.26 41.35 -87.27
C GLN A 104 -67.04 41.42 -85.75
N GLN A 105 -68.12 41.57 -84.97
CA GLN A 105 -68.05 41.53 -83.50
C GLN A 105 -67.75 40.11 -82.99
N ASN A 106 -68.40 39.09 -83.57
CA ASN A 106 -68.14 37.69 -83.25
C ASN A 106 -66.73 37.25 -83.65
N GLU A 107 -66.21 37.73 -84.78
CA GLU A 107 -64.82 37.50 -85.22
C GLU A 107 -63.82 38.08 -84.22
N ARG A 108 -63.97 39.36 -83.82
CA ARG A 108 -63.10 39.97 -82.79
C ARG A 108 -63.19 39.24 -81.45
N LEU A 109 -64.38 38.81 -81.04
CA LEU A 109 -64.54 38.00 -79.82
C LEU A 109 -63.85 36.64 -79.96
N ALA A 110 -63.94 35.99 -81.12
CA ALA A 110 -63.25 34.73 -81.39
C ALA A 110 -61.72 34.89 -81.37
N GLU A 111 -61.18 35.96 -81.95
CA GLU A 111 -59.76 36.35 -81.88
C GLU A 111 -59.31 36.62 -80.43
N GLU A 112 -60.11 37.37 -79.66
CA GLU A 112 -59.84 37.59 -78.24
C GLU A 112 -59.85 36.29 -77.43
N TYR A 113 -60.78 35.36 -77.71
CA TYR A 113 -60.83 34.06 -77.05
C TYR A 113 -59.68 33.15 -77.48
N SER A 114 -59.28 33.16 -78.76
CA SER A 114 -58.12 32.39 -79.22
C SER A 114 -56.84 32.90 -78.57
N HIS A 115 -56.63 34.21 -78.49
CA HIS A 115 -55.47 34.78 -77.80
C HIS A 115 -55.46 34.46 -76.29
N LYS A 116 -56.62 34.52 -75.62
CA LYS A 116 -56.74 34.11 -74.20
C LYS A 116 -56.42 32.62 -74.02
N LEU A 117 -56.82 31.76 -74.97
CA LEU A 117 -56.46 30.34 -74.96
C LEU A 117 -54.95 30.13 -75.16
N GLU A 118 -54.33 30.80 -76.13
CA GLU A 118 -52.87 30.74 -76.36
C GLU A 118 -52.08 31.14 -75.11
N VAL A 119 -52.46 32.23 -74.43
CA VAL A 119 -51.81 32.67 -73.19
C VAL A 119 -51.97 31.63 -72.09
N LEU A 120 -53.18 31.09 -71.88
CA LEU A 120 -53.41 30.03 -70.89
C LEU A 120 -52.64 28.74 -71.20
N GLU A 121 -52.47 28.39 -72.47
CA GLU A 121 -51.64 27.27 -72.89
C GLU A 121 -50.15 27.53 -72.64
N GLN A 122 -49.65 28.72 -72.99
CA GLN A 122 -48.27 29.13 -72.70
C GLN A 122 -47.98 29.12 -71.18
N GLU A 123 -48.90 29.63 -70.35
CA GLU A 123 -48.82 29.59 -68.89
C GLU A 123 -48.82 28.15 -68.37
N LYS A 124 -49.73 27.30 -68.84
CA LYS A 124 -49.82 25.87 -68.52
C LYS A 124 -48.53 25.11 -68.89
N HIS A 125 -47.94 25.40 -70.05
CA HIS A 125 -46.64 24.85 -70.46
C HIS A 125 -45.46 25.45 -69.68
N GLY A 126 -45.56 26.70 -69.22
CA GLY A 126 -44.60 27.31 -68.31
C GLY A 126 -44.63 26.69 -66.91
N LEU A 127 -45.83 26.53 -66.33
CA LEU A 127 -46.04 25.93 -65.01
C LEU A 127 -45.62 24.46 -64.98
N ARG A 128 -45.93 23.67 -66.02
CA ARG A 128 -45.45 22.27 -66.14
C ARG A 128 -43.92 22.18 -66.15
N ARG A 129 -43.22 23.08 -66.86
CA ARG A 129 -41.75 23.11 -66.86
C ARG A 129 -41.17 23.53 -65.50
N LYS A 130 -41.79 24.51 -64.83
CA LYS A 130 -41.40 24.91 -63.46
C LYS A 130 -41.61 23.78 -62.46
N LEU A 131 -42.72 23.05 -62.56
CA LEU A 131 -43.00 21.87 -61.74
C LEU A 131 -41.97 20.78 -61.97
N ALA A 132 -41.71 20.39 -63.23
CA ALA A 132 -40.70 19.38 -63.56
C ALA A 132 -39.27 19.77 -63.12
N SER A 133 -38.92 21.06 -63.18
CA SER A 133 -37.65 21.56 -62.63
C SER A 133 -37.59 21.35 -61.12
N ALA A 134 -38.62 21.78 -60.38
CA ALA A 134 -38.70 21.60 -58.94
C ALA A 134 -38.72 20.11 -58.53
N GLU A 135 -39.45 19.26 -59.25
CA GLU A 135 -39.46 17.80 -59.09
C GLU A 135 -38.03 17.24 -59.24
N SER A 136 -37.31 17.59 -60.29
CA SER A 136 -35.91 17.14 -60.49
C SER A 136 -34.95 17.64 -59.40
N GLU A 137 -35.14 18.86 -58.89
CA GLU A 137 -34.35 19.38 -57.75
C GLU A 137 -34.66 18.62 -56.45
N PHE A 138 -35.92 18.21 -56.23
CA PHE A 138 -36.28 17.39 -55.09
C PHE A 138 -35.80 15.95 -55.24
N GLU A 139 -35.82 15.38 -56.46
CA GLU A 139 -35.22 14.07 -56.74
C GLU A 139 -33.72 14.05 -56.43
N VAL A 140 -32.96 15.08 -56.84
CA VAL A 140 -31.53 15.21 -56.49
C VAL A 140 -31.34 15.31 -54.98
N LYS A 141 -32.06 16.20 -54.29
CA LYS A 141 -31.98 16.32 -52.82
C LYS A 141 -32.33 15.02 -52.09
N VAL A 142 -33.30 14.26 -52.59
CA VAL A 142 -33.65 12.94 -52.06
C VAL A 142 -32.55 11.92 -52.33
N GLN A 143 -31.88 11.97 -53.48
CA GLN A 143 -30.72 11.11 -53.77
C GLN A 143 -29.52 11.44 -52.87
N GLU A 144 -29.19 12.72 -52.69
CA GLU A 144 -28.15 13.21 -51.77
C GLU A 144 -28.40 12.71 -50.34
N ILE A 145 -29.60 12.98 -49.79
CA ILE A 145 -29.98 12.52 -48.44
C ILE A 145 -29.97 10.99 -48.32
N ASN A 146 -30.32 10.25 -49.39
CA ASN A 146 -30.23 8.79 -49.39
C ASN A 146 -28.78 8.29 -49.38
N ILE A 147 -27.85 8.97 -50.06
CA ILE A 147 -26.42 8.66 -50.02
C ILE A 147 -25.86 8.96 -48.64
N ASP A 148 -26.15 10.13 -48.05
CA ASP A 148 -25.73 10.49 -46.70
C ASP A 148 -26.27 9.49 -45.65
N LEU A 149 -27.54 9.09 -45.78
CA LEU A 149 -28.17 8.07 -44.94
C LEU A 149 -27.49 6.70 -45.09
N GLN A 150 -27.04 6.33 -46.29
CA GLN A 150 -26.28 5.09 -46.52
C GLN A 150 -24.87 5.18 -45.94
N HIS A 151 -24.19 6.30 -46.11
CA HIS A 151 -22.86 6.57 -45.54
C HIS A 151 -22.89 6.48 -44.02
N ALA A 152 -23.77 7.24 -43.37
CA ALA A 152 -23.94 7.23 -41.91
C ALA A 152 -24.33 5.84 -41.38
N LYS A 153 -25.08 5.03 -42.15
CA LYS A 153 -25.37 3.62 -41.80
C LYS A 153 -24.12 2.73 -41.90
N SER A 154 -23.26 2.94 -42.90
CA SER A 154 -21.98 2.22 -43.02
C SER A 154 -21.05 2.58 -41.88
N GLU A 155 -20.79 3.87 -41.65
CA GLU A 155 -19.92 4.34 -40.56
C GLU A 155 -20.36 3.82 -39.19
N LEU A 156 -21.67 3.82 -38.92
CA LEU A 156 -22.23 3.30 -37.67
C LEU A 156 -22.07 1.76 -37.58
N GLN A 157 -22.13 1.04 -38.70
CA GLN A 157 -21.85 -0.39 -38.74
C GLN A 157 -20.35 -0.67 -38.53
N ASP A 158 -19.46 0.08 -39.17
CA ASP A 158 -18.01 -0.02 -39.02
C ASP A 158 -17.59 0.29 -37.57
N GLN A 159 -18.17 1.34 -36.96
CA GLN A 159 -17.98 1.64 -35.53
C GLN A 159 -18.47 0.52 -34.61
N ARG A 160 -19.62 -0.11 -34.91
CA ARG A 160 -20.12 -1.27 -34.13
C ARG A 160 -19.18 -2.46 -34.24
N ASP A 161 -18.65 -2.75 -35.42
CA ASP A 161 -17.76 -3.89 -35.63
C ASP A 161 -16.36 -3.64 -35.08
N ALA A 162 -15.86 -2.40 -35.13
CA ALA A 162 -14.68 -1.97 -34.40
C ALA A 162 -14.85 -2.11 -32.88
N LEU A 163 -15.97 -1.63 -32.31
CA LEU A 163 -16.27 -1.81 -30.88
C LEU A 163 -16.30 -3.29 -30.49
N ARG A 164 -17.06 -4.12 -31.21
CA ARG A 164 -17.09 -5.58 -31.03
C ARG A 164 -15.70 -6.21 -31.10
N GLN A 165 -14.83 -5.72 -31.99
CA GLN A 165 -13.46 -6.21 -32.10
C GLN A 165 -12.62 -5.82 -30.89
N THR A 166 -12.67 -4.56 -30.44
CA THR A 166 -11.97 -4.14 -29.20
C THR A 166 -12.50 -4.87 -27.97
N ASP A 167 -13.79 -5.23 -27.91
CA ASP A 167 -14.35 -5.97 -26.79
C ASP A 167 -13.93 -7.45 -26.78
N ARG A 168 -13.74 -8.08 -27.97
CA ARG A 168 -13.08 -9.40 -28.08
C ARG A 168 -11.64 -9.32 -27.61
N GLU A 169 -10.89 -8.31 -28.03
CA GLU A 169 -9.48 -8.11 -27.65
C GLU A 169 -9.33 -7.86 -26.15
N LYS A 170 -10.20 -7.04 -25.55
CA LYS A 170 -10.30 -6.87 -24.08
C LYS A 170 -10.63 -8.19 -23.38
N SER A 171 -11.59 -8.97 -23.89
CA SER A 171 -11.93 -10.28 -23.32
C SER A 171 -10.72 -11.22 -23.33
N VAL A 172 -10.00 -11.32 -24.45
CA VAL A 172 -8.80 -12.15 -24.58
C VAL A 172 -7.69 -11.68 -23.64
N LEU A 173 -7.51 -10.36 -23.46
CA LEU A 173 -6.54 -9.82 -22.50
C LEU A 173 -6.95 -10.13 -21.05
N ILE A 174 -8.24 -10.04 -20.71
CA ILE A 174 -8.77 -10.44 -19.40
C ILE A 174 -8.57 -11.94 -19.16
N ASP A 175 -8.81 -12.79 -20.15
CA ASP A 175 -8.58 -14.24 -20.07
C ASP A 175 -7.09 -14.55 -19.83
N GLN A 176 -6.18 -13.88 -20.55
CA GLN A 176 -4.74 -14.01 -20.34
C GLN A 176 -4.28 -13.53 -18.96
N LEU A 177 -4.74 -12.37 -18.50
CA LEU A 177 -4.40 -11.84 -17.19
C LEU A 177 -4.99 -12.67 -16.05
N THR A 178 -6.21 -13.20 -16.20
CA THR A 178 -6.80 -14.11 -15.20
C THR A 178 -6.09 -15.45 -15.17
N GLU A 179 -5.67 -16.01 -16.31
CA GLU A 179 -4.85 -17.22 -16.36
C GLU A 179 -3.48 -17.00 -15.71
N GLN A 180 -2.80 -15.89 -16.00
CA GLN A 180 -1.52 -15.54 -15.36
C GLN A 180 -1.68 -15.40 -13.83
N ASN A 181 -2.71 -14.70 -13.36
CA ASN A 181 -2.99 -14.58 -11.94
C ASN A 181 -3.31 -15.93 -11.28
N GLN A 182 -4.04 -16.83 -11.96
CA GLN A 182 -4.28 -18.19 -11.48
C GLN A 182 -2.97 -19.00 -11.39
N ARG A 183 -2.11 -18.94 -12.41
CA ARG A 183 -0.79 -19.60 -12.43
C ARG A 183 0.10 -19.11 -11.29
N LEU A 184 0.22 -17.79 -11.09
CA LEU A 184 0.94 -17.20 -9.97
C LEU A 184 0.34 -17.60 -8.62
N THR A 185 -0.99 -17.63 -8.50
CA THR A 185 -1.68 -18.09 -7.29
C THR A 185 -1.39 -19.57 -6.99
N THR A 186 -1.31 -20.44 -8.01
CA THR A 186 -0.90 -21.83 -7.80
C THR A 186 0.55 -21.96 -7.38
N GLN A 187 1.48 -21.20 -7.99
CA GLN A 187 2.89 -21.17 -7.60
C GLN A 187 3.07 -20.69 -6.14
N LEU A 188 2.36 -19.64 -5.72
CA LEU A 188 2.37 -19.17 -4.34
C LEU A 188 1.81 -20.21 -3.35
N LYS A 189 0.71 -20.88 -3.71
CA LYS A 189 0.14 -21.97 -2.90
C LYS A 189 1.11 -23.15 -2.76
N ASP A 190 1.81 -23.52 -3.83
CA ASP A 190 2.76 -24.62 -3.78
C ASP A 190 4.04 -24.21 -3.04
N ALA A 191 4.56 -22.99 -3.22
CA ALA A 191 5.66 -22.46 -2.41
C ALA A 191 5.31 -22.45 -0.91
N SER A 192 4.11 -21.99 -0.54
CA SER A 192 3.63 -22.01 0.85
C SER A 192 3.52 -23.44 1.43
N LYS A 193 3.14 -24.45 0.63
CA LYS A 193 3.20 -25.86 1.08
C LYS A 193 4.63 -26.34 1.32
N HIS A 194 5.58 -25.96 0.47
CA HIS A 194 6.99 -26.33 0.65
C HIS A 194 7.58 -25.63 1.88
N GLU A 195 7.22 -24.37 2.13
CA GLU A 195 7.56 -23.64 3.35
C GLU A 195 7.01 -24.35 4.60
N GLN A 196 5.72 -24.70 4.62
CA GLN A 196 5.11 -25.49 5.72
C GLN A 196 5.79 -26.86 5.94
N GLN A 197 6.24 -27.52 4.87
CA GLN A 197 7.01 -28.77 4.98
C GLN A 197 8.40 -28.54 5.60
N LEU A 198 9.09 -27.47 5.22
CA LEU A 198 10.37 -27.08 5.81
C LEU A 198 10.22 -26.64 7.27
N GLU A 199 9.16 -25.91 7.62
CA GLU A 199 8.83 -25.57 9.01
C GLU A 199 8.61 -26.83 9.87
N GLN A 200 7.86 -27.81 9.35
CA GLN A 200 7.68 -29.09 10.03
C GLN A 200 9.00 -29.85 10.22
N GLN A 201 9.88 -29.86 9.21
CA GLN A 201 11.21 -30.46 9.33
C GLN A 201 12.09 -29.72 10.35
N LEU A 202 12.08 -28.38 10.35
CA LEU A 202 12.78 -27.56 11.34
C LEU A 202 12.25 -27.79 12.76
N GLN A 203 10.94 -27.95 12.92
CA GLN A 203 10.34 -28.27 14.20
C GLN A 203 10.77 -29.65 14.69
N LEU A 204 10.72 -30.69 13.84
CA LEU A 204 11.22 -32.02 14.18
C LEU A 204 12.72 -32.04 14.52
N LEU A 205 13.53 -31.19 13.88
CA LEU A 205 14.95 -31.04 14.21
C LEU A 205 15.17 -30.28 15.53
N ARG A 206 14.37 -29.26 15.82
CA ARG A 206 14.35 -28.57 17.13
C ARG A 206 13.97 -29.53 18.24
N ASP A 207 12.95 -30.35 18.05
CA ASP A 207 12.47 -31.31 19.04
C ASP A 207 13.52 -32.43 19.27
N GLN A 208 14.18 -32.92 18.22
CA GLN A 208 15.34 -33.80 18.36
C GLN A 208 16.52 -33.15 19.09
N PHE A 209 16.82 -31.89 18.83
CA PHE A 209 17.88 -31.16 19.53
C PHE A 209 17.52 -30.94 21.01
N ASN A 210 16.27 -30.58 21.30
CA ASN A 210 15.77 -30.41 22.66
C ASN A 210 15.84 -31.72 23.45
N LEU A 211 15.47 -32.85 22.83
CA LEU A 211 15.59 -34.19 23.43
C LEU A 211 17.06 -34.58 23.67
N ARG A 212 17.97 -34.31 22.73
CA ARG A 212 19.41 -34.52 22.95
C ARG A 212 19.95 -33.61 24.06
N LYS A 213 19.44 -32.39 24.17
CA LYS A 213 19.81 -31.43 25.22
C LYS A 213 19.29 -31.86 26.59
N SER A 214 18.06 -32.37 26.71
CA SER A 214 17.56 -32.93 27.97
C SER A 214 18.38 -34.15 28.38
N ASN A 215 18.59 -35.11 27.47
CA ASN A 215 19.39 -36.31 27.76
C ASN A 215 20.83 -35.96 28.15
N MET A 216 21.45 -34.95 27.53
CA MET A 216 22.77 -34.45 27.92
C MET A 216 22.74 -33.77 29.29
N SER A 217 21.71 -32.97 29.58
CA SER A 217 21.52 -32.33 30.89
C SER A 217 21.31 -33.37 32.01
N GLU A 218 20.59 -34.44 31.73
CA GLU A 218 20.42 -35.59 32.62
C GLU A 218 21.78 -36.28 32.85
N GLN A 219 22.53 -36.57 31.78
CA GLN A 219 23.89 -37.14 31.89
C GLN A 219 24.82 -36.25 32.73
N VAL A 220 24.84 -34.94 32.50
CA VAL A 220 25.60 -33.98 33.31
C VAL A 220 25.17 -34.05 34.78
N SER A 221 23.88 -34.03 35.08
CA SER A 221 23.41 -34.14 36.47
C SER A 221 23.79 -35.47 37.13
N THR A 222 23.83 -36.58 36.39
CA THR A 222 24.32 -37.87 36.93
C THR A 222 25.84 -37.87 37.18
N LEU A 223 26.61 -37.13 36.36
CA LEU A 223 28.04 -36.95 36.57
C LEU A 223 28.34 -36.00 37.74
N GLU A 224 27.50 -34.98 37.96
CA GLU A 224 27.57 -34.10 39.14
C GLU A 224 27.35 -34.91 40.41
N ILE A 225 26.27 -35.72 40.49
CA ILE A 225 26.01 -36.62 41.63
C ILE A 225 27.16 -37.59 41.90
N LEU A 226 27.73 -38.22 40.86
CA LEU A 226 28.87 -39.12 41.01
C LEU A 226 30.15 -38.37 41.43
N SER A 227 30.33 -37.13 40.98
CA SER A 227 31.45 -36.29 41.41
C SER A 227 31.32 -35.90 42.88
N GLU A 228 30.11 -35.53 43.32
CA GLU A 228 29.79 -35.30 44.74
C GLU A 228 30.07 -36.55 45.59
N GLU A 229 29.63 -37.74 45.15
CA GLU A 229 29.93 -39.01 45.83
C GLU A 229 31.44 -39.28 45.92
N ILE A 230 32.19 -39.06 44.84
CA ILE A 230 33.66 -39.20 44.83
C ILE A 230 34.31 -38.20 45.78
N THR A 231 33.88 -36.93 45.80
CA THR A 231 34.43 -35.94 46.74
C THR A 231 34.18 -36.35 48.19
N LEU A 232 32.96 -36.76 48.55
CA LEU A 232 32.59 -37.20 49.89
C LEU A 232 33.32 -38.50 50.31
N LEU A 233 33.59 -39.42 49.38
CA LEU A 233 34.44 -40.59 49.62
C LEU A 233 35.91 -40.18 49.80
N SER A 234 36.40 -39.19 49.06
CA SER A 234 37.78 -38.68 49.20
C SER A 234 37.99 -37.94 50.52
N GLU A 235 36.99 -37.19 50.99
CA GLU A 235 37.01 -36.53 52.30
C GLU A 235 37.04 -37.56 53.44
N LYS A 236 36.19 -38.59 53.38
CA LYS A 236 36.19 -39.72 54.32
C LYS A 236 37.52 -40.47 54.30
N LYS A 237 38.10 -40.71 53.13
CA LYS A 237 39.43 -41.31 53.00
C LYS A 237 40.49 -40.46 53.70
N LEU A 238 40.49 -39.15 53.44
CA LEU A 238 41.47 -38.23 54.00
C LEU A 238 41.27 -38.04 55.53
N GLU A 239 40.04 -38.11 56.03
CA GLU A 239 39.75 -38.18 57.47
C GLU A 239 40.29 -39.46 58.12
N LEU A 240 40.13 -40.62 57.46
CA LEU A 240 40.73 -41.88 57.91
C LEU A 240 42.27 -41.85 57.86
N GLU A 241 42.87 -41.23 56.83
CA GLU A 241 44.31 -41.01 56.75
C GLU A 241 44.82 -40.13 57.91
N ARG A 242 44.19 -38.98 58.17
CA ARG A 242 44.50 -38.15 59.36
C ARG A 242 44.36 -38.93 60.68
N ARG A 243 43.37 -39.83 60.77
CA ARG A 243 43.17 -40.67 61.96
C ARG A 243 44.27 -41.73 62.12
N ILE A 244 44.72 -42.31 61.01
CA ILE A 244 45.88 -43.21 60.99
C ILE A 244 47.15 -42.46 61.40
N ASP A 245 47.43 -41.30 60.81
CA ASP A 245 48.60 -40.47 61.15
C ASP A 245 48.60 -40.08 62.64
N SER A 246 47.44 -39.74 63.19
CA SER A 246 47.28 -39.46 64.63
C SER A 246 47.64 -40.68 65.49
N LEU A 247 47.18 -41.88 65.12
CA LEU A 247 47.50 -43.13 65.82
C LEU A 247 48.98 -43.55 65.65
N LEU A 248 49.60 -43.22 64.51
CA LEU A 248 51.03 -43.46 64.28
C LEU A 248 51.88 -42.52 65.17
N ASN A 249 51.51 -41.24 65.28
CA ASN A 249 52.13 -40.28 66.18
C ASN A 249 51.95 -40.69 67.66
N GLU A 250 50.76 -41.12 68.06
CA GLU A 250 50.49 -41.66 69.41
C GLU A 250 51.37 -42.88 69.70
N ARG A 251 51.47 -43.82 68.75
CA ARG A 251 52.36 -45.00 68.84
C ARG A 251 53.84 -44.61 68.95
N GLU A 252 54.30 -43.63 68.18
CA GLU A 252 55.69 -43.18 68.20
C GLU A 252 56.04 -42.44 69.50
N GLY A 253 55.13 -41.62 70.03
CA GLY A 253 55.25 -41.04 71.37
C GLY A 253 55.32 -42.11 72.46
N LEU A 254 54.46 -43.14 72.39
CA LEU A 254 54.52 -44.29 73.31
C LEU A 254 55.81 -45.10 73.16
N SER A 255 56.37 -45.22 71.94
CA SER A 255 57.68 -45.85 71.72
C SER A 255 58.81 -45.03 72.36
N SER A 256 58.83 -43.72 72.14
CA SER A 256 59.81 -42.82 72.78
C SER A 256 59.76 -42.91 74.30
N HIS A 257 58.56 -42.94 74.89
CA HIS A 257 58.41 -43.11 76.34
C HIS A 257 58.82 -44.50 76.83
N LEU A 258 58.63 -45.55 76.02
CA LEU A 258 59.13 -46.90 76.31
C LEU A 258 60.67 -46.90 76.31
N ASP A 259 61.30 -46.31 75.30
CA ASP A 259 62.75 -46.20 75.17
C ASP A 259 63.36 -45.38 76.33
N GLU A 260 62.79 -44.20 76.65
CA GLU A 260 63.16 -43.41 77.82
C GLU A 260 63.04 -44.21 79.13
N SER A 261 62.01 -45.05 79.26
CA SER A 261 61.82 -45.89 80.45
C SER A 261 62.85 -47.02 80.50
N SER A 262 63.22 -47.57 79.35
CA SER A 262 64.27 -48.58 79.18
C SER A 262 65.64 -48.01 79.56
N ASP A 263 65.97 -46.79 79.11
CA ASP A 263 67.20 -46.08 79.48
C ASP A 263 67.25 -45.77 80.98
N ARG A 264 66.13 -45.35 81.57
CA ARG A 264 66.03 -45.15 83.03
C ARG A 264 66.25 -46.46 83.79
N ILE A 265 65.68 -47.58 83.32
CA ILE A 265 65.92 -48.92 83.89
C ILE A 265 67.40 -49.28 83.76
N MET A 266 68.01 -49.10 82.58
CA MET A 266 69.43 -49.40 82.34
C MET A 266 70.36 -48.59 83.27
N MET A 267 70.05 -47.31 83.49
CA MET A 267 70.79 -46.45 84.43
C MET A 267 70.62 -46.89 85.88
N LEU A 268 69.42 -47.28 86.30
CA LEU A 268 69.18 -47.82 87.65
C LEU A 268 69.86 -49.19 87.85
N GLU A 269 69.85 -50.07 86.85
CA GLU A 269 70.61 -51.32 86.87
C GLU A 269 72.12 -51.07 86.95
N LYS A 270 72.64 -50.09 86.22
CA LYS A 270 74.06 -49.70 86.29
C LYS A 270 74.41 -49.19 87.68
N GLN A 271 73.63 -48.28 88.25
CA GLN A 271 73.80 -47.81 89.62
C GLN A 271 73.72 -48.95 90.64
N SER A 272 72.82 -49.92 90.45
CA SER A 272 72.73 -51.12 91.28
C SER A 272 74.00 -51.98 91.17
N ARG A 273 74.51 -52.24 89.97
CA ARG A 273 75.79 -52.95 89.75
C ARG A 273 76.99 -52.21 90.36
N GLU A 274 77.01 -50.88 90.28
CA GLU A 274 78.03 -50.03 90.89
C GLU A 274 77.95 -50.05 92.42
N GLN A 275 76.75 -49.99 93.00
CA GLN A 275 76.52 -50.16 94.44
C GLN A 275 76.90 -51.56 94.91
N GLU A 276 76.55 -52.62 94.18
CA GLU A 276 77.04 -53.98 94.46
C GLU A 276 78.56 -54.07 94.37
N ALA A 277 79.20 -53.40 93.41
CA ALA A 277 80.65 -53.37 93.29
C ALA A 277 81.31 -52.60 94.44
N MET A 278 80.73 -51.47 94.86
CA MET A 278 81.16 -50.73 96.06
C MET A 278 80.98 -51.57 97.32
N LEU A 279 79.87 -52.29 97.48
CA LEU A 279 79.64 -53.21 98.59
C LEU A 279 80.64 -54.38 98.56
N ARG A 280 80.91 -54.99 97.40
CA ARG A 280 81.91 -56.05 97.23
C ARG A 280 83.33 -55.55 97.54
N ASN A 281 83.67 -54.32 97.15
CA ASN A 281 84.97 -53.74 97.47
C ASN A 281 85.07 -53.39 98.95
N SER A 282 84.06 -52.74 99.55
CA SER A 282 84.01 -52.50 100.99
C SER A 282 84.03 -53.81 101.80
N GLN A 283 83.44 -54.89 101.31
CA GLN A 283 83.58 -56.23 101.90
C GLN A 283 85.01 -56.76 101.82
N LYS A 284 85.70 -56.63 100.68
CA LYS A 284 87.14 -56.95 100.58
C LYS A 284 87.98 -56.08 101.49
N ASP A 285 87.76 -54.77 101.52
CA ASP A 285 88.49 -53.85 102.39
C ASP A 285 88.26 -54.20 103.87
N LEU A 286 87.04 -54.59 104.25
CA LEU A 286 86.74 -55.10 105.59
C LEU A 286 87.44 -56.43 105.86
N ASP A 287 87.53 -57.33 104.88
CA ASP A 287 88.23 -58.60 105.03
C ASP A 287 89.76 -58.42 105.05
N ASP A 288 90.33 -57.50 104.29
CA ASP A 288 91.74 -57.11 104.35
C ASP A 288 92.06 -56.36 105.65
N LEU A 289 91.15 -55.50 106.13
CA LEU A 289 91.21 -54.90 107.46
C LEU A 289 91.08 -55.96 108.57
N ARG A 290 90.32 -57.05 108.36
CA ARG A 290 90.27 -58.20 109.27
C ARG A 290 91.56 -59.01 109.21
N HIS A 291 92.12 -59.30 108.04
CA HIS A 291 93.39 -60.02 107.89
C HIS A 291 94.58 -59.22 108.44
N THR A 292 94.60 -57.90 108.24
CA THR A 292 95.61 -57.02 108.84
C THR A 292 95.38 -56.81 110.32
N ASN A 293 94.13 -56.72 110.81
CA ASN A 293 93.87 -56.79 112.26
C ASN A 293 94.30 -58.13 112.84
N LEU A 294 94.04 -59.26 112.18
CA LEU A 294 94.49 -60.60 112.57
C LEU A 294 96.02 -60.64 112.63
N SER A 295 96.72 -60.17 111.60
CA SER A 295 98.19 -60.08 111.57
C SER A 295 98.75 -59.10 112.60
N LEU A 296 98.03 -58.00 112.90
CA LEU A 296 98.37 -57.06 113.96
C LEU A 296 98.06 -57.63 115.34
N THR A 297 97.04 -58.45 115.53
CA THR A 297 96.81 -59.20 116.77
C THR A 297 97.81 -60.33 116.93
N ASP A 298 98.23 -61.03 115.87
CA ASP A 298 99.32 -62.01 115.92
C ASP A 298 100.64 -61.32 116.28
N ARG A 299 100.91 -60.14 115.71
CA ARG A 299 102.06 -59.29 116.09
C ARG A 299 101.94 -58.72 117.50
N LEU A 300 100.76 -58.29 117.92
CA LEU A 300 100.50 -57.82 119.29
C LEU A 300 100.55 -58.97 120.29
N GLU A 301 100.17 -60.19 119.93
CA GLU A 301 100.38 -61.40 120.75
C GLU A 301 101.87 -61.75 120.83
N ALA A 302 102.60 -61.67 119.71
CA ALA A 302 104.04 -61.87 119.69
C ALA A 302 104.79 -60.82 120.54
N ILE A 303 104.31 -59.56 120.57
CA ILE A 303 104.87 -58.48 121.38
C ILE A 303 104.37 -58.57 122.84
N SER A 304 103.11 -58.95 123.07
CA SER A 304 102.48 -59.11 124.39
C SER A 304 102.97 -60.33 125.16
N ARG A 305 103.58 -61.31 124.48
CA ARG A 305 104.31 -62.41 125.14
C ARG A 305 105.66 -61.97 125.71
N ASN A 306 106.13 -60.75 125.39
CA ASN A 306 107.49 -60.30 125.70
C ASN A 306 107.62 -58.99 126.51
N SER A 307 106.53 -58.28 126.82
CA SER A 307 106.55 -57.12 127.74
C SER A 307 105.24 -56.95 128.51
N SER A 308 105.36 -56.46 129.74
CA SER A 308 104.32 -56.42 130.76
C SER A 308 103.60 -55.08 130.92
N SER A 309 102.26 -55.13 131.04
CA SER A 309 101.43 -54.19 131.83
C SER A 309 101.30 -52.72 131.33
N PRO A 310 100.33 -51.93 131.85
CA PRO A 310 99.44 -51.19 130.95
C PRO A 310 99.34 -49.67 131.16
N SER A 311 98.93 -48.96 130.12
CA SER A 311 98.24 -47.65 130.20
C SER A 311 97.47 -47.45 128.90
N MET A 312 96.15 -47.27 128.87
CA MET A 312 95.40 -46.08 129.33
C MET A 312 95.94 -44.75 128.78
N GLY A 313 95.15 -44.16 127.89
CA GLY A 313 95.42 -42.91 127.21
C GLY A 313 94.12 -42.26 126.74
N HIS A 314 93.21 -42.00 127.68
CA HIS A 314 92.08 -41.10 127.43
C HIS A 314 92.59 -39.66 127.30
N THR A 315 92.16 -38.94 126.26
CA THR A 315 91.78 -37.51 126.32
C THR A 315 90.90 -37.22 125.10
N SER A 316 89.64 -36.76 125.17
CA SER A 316 89.04 -35.72 126.03
C SER A 316 89.64 -34.34 125.72
N LEU A 317 88.92 -33.25 125.45
CA LEU A 317 87.49 -32.98 125.40
C LEU A 317 87.31 -31.63 124.64
N MET A 318 86.06 -31.15 124.59
CA MET A 318 85.57 -29.77 124.42
C MET A 318 84.96 -29.36 123.06
N ASN A 319 83.62 -29.40 123.05
CA ASN A 319 82.69 -28.27 122.90
C ASN A 319 82.77 -27.29 121.70
N GLU A 320 81.70 -26.62 121.28
CA GLU A 320 80.24 -26.88 121.24
C GLU A 320 79.58 -25.66 120.53
N ILE A 321 78.32 -25.77 120.09
CA ILE A 321 77.36 -24.65 119.87
C ILE A 321 77.53 -23.77 118.58
N ASP A 322 76.70 -24.13 117.59
CA ASP A 322 75.69 -23.30 116.90
C ASP A 322 75.95 -22.20 115.84
N MET A 323 75.16 -22.36 114.75
CA MET A 323 74.29 -21.40 114.03
C MET A 323 74.81 -20.54 112.85
N SER A 324 74.04 -20.68 111.76
CA SER A 324 73.66 -19.70 110.71
C SER A 324 74.61 -19.30 109.56
N ASP A 325 74.04 -19.48 108.35
CA ASP A 325 73.99 -18.60 107.18
C ASP A 325 75.26 -18.10 106.44
N GLN A 326 75.39 -18.63 105.22
CA GLN A 326 75.55 -17.92 103.94
C GLN A 326 76.92 -17.40 103.44
N GLU A 327 77.33 -18.01 102.31
CA GLU A 327 78.17 -17.51 101.18
C GLU A 327 79.69 -17.24 101.30
N ALA A 328 80.38 -17.61 100.21
CA ALA A 328 81.79 -17.37 99.82
C ALA A 328 82.90 -17.83 100.81
N SER A 329 83.83 -18.71 100.43
CA SER A 329 84.88 -18.42 99.42
C SER A 329 85.74 -19.66 99.02
N ARG A 330 86.49 -19.51 97.91
CA ARG A 330 87.60 -20.33 97.32
C ARG A 330 88.71 -20.75 98.35
N PRO A 331 89.74 -21.63 98.06
CA PRO A 331 90.47 -21.81 96.77
C PRO A 331 91.19 -23.18 96.44
N HIS A 332 91.94 -23.19 95.32
CA HIS A 332 93.06 -24.10 94.90
C HIS A 332 92.73 -25.54 94.39
N SER A 333 93.42 -26.16 93.40
CA SER A 333 94.43 -25.67 92.42
C SER A 333 94.80 -26.70 91.31
N HIS A 334 94.85 -26.26 90.03
CA HIS A 334 95.69 -26.74 88.88
C HIS A 334 95.55 -28.19 88.30
N PRO A 335 95.98 -28.48 87.03
CA PRO A 335 96.42 -27.59 85.93
C PRO A 335 95.83 -27.88 84.50
N SER A 336 96.17 -26.97 83.54
CA SER A 336 96.41 -27.14 82.07
C SER A 336 95.34 -26.75 80.99
N LEU A 337 95.69 -25.69 80.24
CA LEU A 337 95.60 -25.41 78.78
C LEU A 337 94.31 -25.67 77.94
N PRO A 338 94.06 -24.91 76.85
CA PRO A 338 94.34 -23.49 76.57
C PRO A 338 93.07 -22.68 76.19
N GLU A 339 93.21 -21.36 76.04
CA GLU A 339 92.14 -20.36 76.20
C GLU A 339 92.12 -19.34 75.03
N ASP A 340 90.93 -18.84 74.64
CA ASP A 340 90.65 -17.57 73.93
C ASP A 340 89.20 -17.56 73.36
N LEU A 341 88.47 -16.46 73.19
CA LEU A 341 88.39 -15.19 73.93
C LEU A 341 87.10 -14.47 73.48
N LEU A 342 86.30 -13.94 74.40
CA LEU A 342 85.28 -12.90 74.15
C LEU A 342 85.35 -11.91 75.32
N GLU A 343 85.29 -10.60 75.03
CA GLU A 343 84.30 -9.64 75.57
C GLU A 343 84.71 -8.18 75.31
N LEU A 344 83.80 -7.26 75.67
CA LEU A 344 83.81 -5.82 75.41
C LEU A 344 84.48 -5.05 76.57
N ASP A 345 84.83 -3.77 76.36
CA ASP A 345 84.19 -2.61 77.02
C ASP A 345 84.89 -1.26 76.70
N GLU A 346 84.26 -0.15 77.13
CA GLU A 346 84.64 1.26 76.87
C GLU A 346 85.38 1.96 78.06
N ILE A 347 85.73 3.26 77.89
CA ILE A 347 86.13 4.29 78.93
C ILE A 347 87.64 4.24 79.31
N GLU A 348 88.49 5.32 79.33
CA GLU A 348 88.45 6.67 79.94
C GLU A 348 89.54 7.66 79.36
N CYS A 349 89.85 8.81 80.02
CA CYS A 349 90.61 10.00 79.52
C CYS A 349 92.16 9.98 79.78
N ASP A 350 93.02 11.04 79.71
CA ASP A 350 92.90 12.54 79.67
C ASP A 350 94.19 13.28 79.17
N ASP A 351 94.25 14.63 79.31
CA ASP A 351 95.31 15.64 78.96
C ASP A 351 96.67 15.51 79.77
N PRO A 352 97.82 16.27 79.55
CA PRO A 352 97.98 17.67 79.04
C PRO A 352 99.29 18.15 78.27
N ILE A 353 99.17 19.32 77.58
CA ILE A 353 100.06 20.52 77.43
C ILE A 353 101.64 20.45 77.34
N LEU A 354 102.24 21.01 76.26
CA LEU A 354 103.27 22.11 76.27
C LEU A 354 103.70 22.66 74.87
N LEU A 355 104.04 23.96 74.80
CA LEU A 355 104.69 24.73 73.69
C LEU A 355 106.24 24.70 73.84
N PRO A 356 107.14 25.11 72.88
CA PRO A 356 106.92 26.17 71.87
C PRO A 356 107.57 26.06 70.45
N SER A 357 106.98 26.80 69.50
CA SER A 357 107.59 27.60 68.42
C SER A 357 108.59 27.02 67.39
N SER A 358 108.16 26.99 66.12
CA SER A 358 108.62 27.87 65.01
C SER A 358 108.69 27.19 63.63
N ASP A 359 108.07 27.83 62.64
CA ASP A 359 108.23 27.74 61.17
C ASP A 359 108.14 26.35 60.47
N GLY A 360 107.97 25.26 61.22
CA GLY A 360 108.02 23.88 60.71
C GLY A 360 106.69 23.29 60.19
N GLU A 361 105.55 23.99 60.32
CA GLU A 361 104.25 23.45 59.91
C GLU A 361 103.89 23.75 58.46
N THR A 362 103.96 25.00 57.99
CA THR A 362 103.41 25.42 56.68
C THR A 362 104.03 24.72 55.47
N LEU A 363 105.32 24.38 55.54
CA LEU A 363 106.03 23.69 54.45
C LEU A 363 105.84 22.15 54.52
N LYS A 364 105.51 21.64 55.71
CA LYS A 364 105.08 20.24 55.90
C LYS A 364 103.61 20.07 55.52
N THR A 365 102.72 20.98 55.88
CA THR A 365 101.30 20.94 55.42
C THR A 365 101.24 21.05 53.91
N LEU A 366 102.01 21.92 53.25
CA LEU A 366 101.98 22.02 51.79
C LEU A 366 102.64 20.81 51.09
N ARG A 367 103.64 20.15 51.71
CA ARG A 367 104.10 18.82 51.25
C ARG A 367 103.06 17.73 51.49
N GLN A 368 102.36 17.77 52.62
CA GLN A 368 101.31 16.83 52.99
C GLN A 368 100.11 16.98 52.05
N GLU A 369 99.64 18.20 51.77
CA GLU A 369 98.63 18.52 50.76
C GLU A 369 99.03 18.02 49.36
N VAL A 370 100.32 18.04 49.00
CA VAL A 370 100.81 17.46 47.74
C VAL A 370 100.83 15.92 47.80
N VAL A 371 101.16 15.31 48.95
CA VAL A 371 101.03 13.85 49.17
C VAL A 371 99.56 13.44 49.15
N ASP A 372 98.67 14.20 49.75
CA ASP A 372 97.24 13.98 49.84
C ASP A 372 96.57 14.24 48.47
N ALA A 373 97.04 15.21 47.68
CA ALA A 373 96.60 15.40 46.30
C ALA A 373 97.09 14.27 45.39
N VAL A 374 98.31 13.74 45.59
CA VAL A 374 98.77 12.51 44.91
C VAL A 374 97.99 11.29 45.41
N GLY A 375 97.60 11.26 46.69
CA GLY A 375 96.76 10.24 47.31
C GLY A 375 95.35 10.26 46.73
N GLN A 376 94.70 11.42 46.67
CA GLN A 376 93.40 11.64 46.03
C GLN A 376 93.45 11.35 44.53
N LEU A 377 94.51 11.78 43.82
CA LEU A 377 94.71 11.38 42.43
C LEU A 377 94.89 9.88 42.30
N ARG A 378 95.65 9.21 43.16
CA ARG A 378 95.78 7.74 43.19
C ARG A 378 94.45 7.06 43.50
N VAL A 379 93.66 7.57 44.45
CA VAL A 379 92.31 7.07 44.77
C VAL A 379 91.37 7.26 43.60
N LEU A 380 91.39 8.41 42.90
CA LEU A 380 90.62 8.62 41.67
C LEU A 380 91.11 7.73 40.52
N THR A 381 92.42 7.54 40.37
CA THR A 381 93.02 6.59 39.42
C THR A 381 92.53 5.17 39.72
N GLU A 382 92.46 4.82 41.01
CA GLU A 382 92.07 3.51 41.48
C GLU A 382 90.56 3.29 41.45
N GLN A 383 89.74 4.33 41.65
CA GLN A 383 88.29 4.35 41.43
C GLN A 383 87.95 4.26 39.93
N LEU A 384 88.69 4.95 39.05
CA LEU A 384 88.57 4.79 37.60
C LEU A 384 88.98 3.37 37.17
N ARG A 385 90.02 2.79 37.79
CA ARG A 385 90.36 1.36 37.63
C ARG A 385 89.30 0.45 38.26
N HIS A 386 88.65 0.80 39.36
CA HIS A 386 87.59 0.00 39.98
C HIS A 386 86.31 0.01 39.13
N ARG A 387 85.95 1.16 38.56
CA ARG A 387 84.87 1.28 37.56
C ARG A 387 85.19 0.50 36.27
N ARG A 388 86.48 0.32 35.95
CA ARG A 388 86.97 -0.62 34.91
C ARG A 388 86.98 -2.10 35.36
N ARG A 389 87.06 -2.40 36.67
CA ARG A 389 87.12 -3.77 37.24
C ARG A 389 85.77 -4.34 37.68
N ASN A 390 84.77 -3.54 38.03
CA ASN A 390 83.41 -3.98 38.46
C ASN A 390 82.62 -4.80 37.41
N SER A 391 83.24 -5.17 36.29
CA SER A 391 82.69 -6.13 35.33
C SER A 391 83.17 -7.58 35.56
N LEU A 392 84.19 -7.85 36.39
CA LEU A 392 84.74 -9.20 36.62
C LEU A 392 85.23 -9.41 38.06
N THR A 393 85.03 -10.63 38.55
CA THR A 393 85.29 -11.12 39.91
C THR A 393 86.77 -11.42 40.21
N SER A 394 87.03 -11.64 41.51
CA SER A 394 88.21 -12.27 42.12
C SER A 394 89.39 -11.37 42.51
N LEU A 395 90.07 -11.83 43.56
CA LEU A 395 91.08 -11.13 44.36
C LEU A 395 92.44 -11.12 43.67
N SER A 396 93.15 -10.00 43.76
CA SER A 396 94.49 -10.03 44.37
C SER A 396 94.88 -8.64 44.86
N THR A 397 95.32 -8.59 46.10
CA THR A 397 96.18 -7.51 46.61
C THR A 397 97.47 -7.46 45.78
N ASN A 398 98.01 -6.25 45.60
CA ASN A 398 99.45 -6.02 45.77
C ASN A 398 99.76 -4.52 45.80
N SER A 399 100.47 -4.14 46.86
CA SER A 399 101.40 -2.99 46.98
C SER A 399 101.15 -1.73 46.15
N SER A 400 100.97 -0.60 46.85
CA SER A 400 102.11 0.32 46.98
C SER A 400 101.93 1.31 48.13
N ASP A 401 102.80 1.14 49.11
CA ASP A 401 103.63 2.20 49.71
C ASP A 401 102.94 3.51 50.12
N GLU A 402 102.84 3.70 51.42
CA GLU A 402 102.78 5.02 52.03
C GLU A 402 104.00 5.85 51.59
N LEU A 403 103.75 6.87 50.78
CA LEU A 403 104.77 7.82 50.36
C LEU A 403 104.98 8.86 51.46
N THR A 404 105.90 8.57 52.38
CA THR A 404 106.38 9.56 53.34
C THR A 404 107.00 10.76 52.59
N PRO A 405 106.87 12.00 53.11
CA PRO A 405 107.22 13.23 52.39
C PRO A 405 108.69 13.36 51.97
N ASP A 406 109.59 12.51 52.49
CA ASP A 406 111.01 12.50 52.18
C ASP A 406 111.40 11.58 51.00
N LYS A 407 110.46 10.79 50.46
CA LYS A 407 110.69 9.90 49.28
C LYS A 407 110.16 10.47 47.95
N LEU A 408 109.64 11.70 47.95
CA LEU A 408 109.11 12.39 46.77
C LEU A 408 110.21 12.73 45.74
N LYS A 409 110.50 11.79 44.83
CA LYS A 409 111.27 12.09 43.61
C LYS A 409 110.43 12.96 42.67
N GLY A 410 111.05 14.01 42.11
CA GLY A 410 110.38 14.90 41.16
C GLY A 410 109.82 14.13 39.96
N GLY A 411 108.53 14.33 39.67
CA GLY A 411 107.83 13.70 38.55
C GLY A 411 106.72 12.71 38.91
N VAL A 412 106.62 12.23 40.16
CA VAL A 412 105.55 11.27 40.56
C VAL A 412 104.14 11.83 40.33
N LEU A 413 103.90 13.11 40.66
CA LEU A 413 102.61 13.77 40.41
C LEU A 413 102.32 13.94 38.91
N LEU A 414 103.33 14.24 38.10
CA LEU A 414 103.21 14.30 36.64
C LEU A 414 102.89 12.92 36.03
N MET A 415 103.43 11.84 36.60
CA MET A 415 103.10 10.47 36.20
C MET A 415 101.66 10.11 36.61
N ALA A 416 101.23 10.42 37.82
CA ALA A 416 99.85 10.20 38.27
C ALA A 416 98.83 10.95 37.41
N VAL A 417 99.09 12.24 37.09
CA VAL A 417 98.22 13.02 36.19
C VAL A 417 98.24 12.46 34.76
N LYS A 418 99.38 11.98 34.24
CA LYS A 418 99.44 11.29 32.95
C LYS A 418 98.70 9.95 32.94
N GLU A 419 98.72 9.21 34.05
CA GLU A 419 97.94 7.97 34.21
C GLU A 419 96.43 8.26 34.24
N VAL A 420 95.97 9.23 35.01
CA VAL A 420 94.56 9.66 35.01
C VAL A 420 94.16 10.16 33.62
N GLN A 421 94.98 10.98 32.97
CA GLN A 421 94.72 11.47 31.61
C GLN A 421 94.70 10.32 30.58
N GLY A 422 95.52 9.28 30.76
CA GLY A 422 95.48 8.05 29.98
C GLY A 422 94.17 7.29 30.19
N LEU A 423 93.80 7.00 31.43
CA LEU A 423 92.57 6.28 31.78
C LEU A 423 91.30 7.01 31.33
N VAL A 424 91.26 8.34 31.43
CA VAL A 424 90.15 9.16 30.93
C VAL A 424 90.08 9.12 29.40
N ARG A 425 91.21 9.20 28.68
CA ARG A 425 91.25 9.01 27.23
C ARG A 425 90.83 7.60 26.82
N ASP A 426 91.21 6.57 27.57
CA ASP A 426 90.83 5.18 27.32
C ASP A 426 89.33 4.94 27.55
N LEU A 427 88.74 5.57 28.58
CA LEU A 427 87.30 5.55 28.83
C LEU A 427 86.52 6.24 27.69
N LEU A 428 86.95 7.44 27.28
CA LEU A 428 86.34 8.17 26.15
C LEU A 428 86.51 7.42 24.83
N ARG A 429 87.64 6.74 24.60
CA ARG A 429 87.83 5.84 23.44
C ARG A 429 86.88 4.65 23.49
N ARG A 430 86.63 4.08 24.67
CA ARG A 430 85.68 2.97 24.85
C ARG A 430 84.24 3.42 24.65
N GLU A 431 83.83 4.60 25.09
CA GLU A 431 82.51 5.16 24.78
C GLU A 431 82.35 5.40 23.27
N ALA A 432 83.35 6.01 22.60
CA ALA A 432 83.36 6.18 21.14
C ALA A 432 83.39 4.85 20.36
N GLN A 433 83.75 3.74 21.00
CA GLN A 433 83.73 2.37 20.44
C GLN A 433 82.53 1.54 20.95
N GLY A 434 81.58 2.13 21.67
CA GLY A 434 80.37 1.45 22.16
C GLY A 434 80.58 0.45 23.30
N GLN A 435 81.65 0.60 24.09
CA GLN A 435 82.07 -0.34 25.15
C GLN A 435 81.91 0.23 26.57
N CYS A 436 80.85 0.99 26.83
CA CYS A 436 80.46 1.37 28.18
C CYS A 436 79.69 0.22 28.85
N GLY A 437 80.30 -0.41 29.85
CA GLY A 437 79.69 -1.54 30.58
C GLY A 437 78.47 -1.18 31.45
N SER A 438 77.99 0.05 31.37
CA SER A 438 76.76 0.55 32.00
C SER A 438 75.66 0.87 30.99
N CYS A 439 75.91 0.77 29.68
CA CYS A 439 74.91 0.88 28.62
C CYS A 439 74.70 -0.47 27.90
N GLY A 440 74.58 -1.53 28.70
CA GLY A 440 74.38 -2.90 28.23
C GLY A 440 75.65 -3.56 27.68
N ARG A 441 75.71 -4.89 27.76
CA ARG A 441 76.64 -5.69 26.97
C ARG A 441 76.14 -5.73 25.52
N GLY A 442 76.97 -6.22 24.59
CA GLY A 442 76.56 -6.35 23.18
C GLY A 442 75.27 -7.18 23.00
N GLU A 443 74.97 -8.07 23.94
CA GLU A 443 73.74 -8.84 24.01
C GLU A 443 72.50 -7.97 24.26
N ASP A 444 72.53 -7.03 25.22
CA ASP A 444 71.40 -6.15 25.52
C ASP A 444 71.10 -5.20 24.35
N ARG A 445 72.16 -4.72 23.67
CA ARG A 445 72.01 -3.91 22.45
C ARG A 445 71.42 -4.73 21.31
N VAL A 446 71.86 -5.97 21.10
CA VAL A 446 71.30 -6.85 20.07
C VAL A 446 69.86 -7.26 20.42
N GLN A 447 69.52 -7.42 21.70
CA GLN A 447 68.14 -7.63 22.15
C GLN A 447 67.26 -6.42 21.83
N LEU A 448 67.71 -5.20 22.13
CA LEU A 448 67.03 -3.96 21.74
C LEU A 448 66.89 -3.80 20.22
N GLU A 449 67.93 -4.11 19.43
CA GLU A 449 67.87 -4.09 17.96
C GLU A 449 66.86 -5.14 17.43
N GLN A 450 66.79 -6.33 18.04
CA GLN A 450 65.78 -7.34 17.71
C GLN A 450 64.37 -6.96 18.16
N GLU A 451 64.20 -6.28 19.29
CA GLU A 451 62.91 -5.78 19.78
C GLU A 451 62.39 -4.66 18.89
N VAL A 452 63.26 -3.74 18.45
CA VAL A 452 62.93 -2.72 17.45
C VAL A 452 62.54 -3.37 16.12
N HIS A 453 63.27 -4.39 15.65
CA HIS A 453 62.85 -5.12 14.44
C HIS A 453 61.51 -5.84 14.60
N ARG A 454 61.27 -6.52 15.73
CA ARG A 454 59.96 -7.15 16.04
C ARG A 454 58.83 -6.13 16.13
N ALA A 455 59.10 -4.92 16.66
CA ALA A 455 58.14 -3.83 16.74
C ALA A 455 57.84 -3.24 15.34
N LEU A 456 58.85 -3.07 14.48
CA LEU A 456 58.68 -2.64 13.09
C LEU A 456 57.87 -3.67 12.29
N GLU A 457 58.19 -4.96 12.40
CA GLU A 457 57.40 -6.03 11.78
C GLU A 457 55.95 -6.07 12.27
N ALA A 458 55.70 -5.75 13.55
CA ALA A 458 54.34 -5.64 14.09
C ALA A 458 53.61 -4.41 13.54
N VAL A 459 54.28 -3.27 13.39
CA VAL A 459 53.73 -2.06 12.75
C VAL A 459 53.41 -2.31 11.27
N ASP A 460 54.28 -3.01 10.55
CA ASP A 460 54.04 -3.36 9.14
C ASP A 460 52.85 -4.32 8.98
N LYS A 461 52.72 -5.34 9.86
CA LYS A 461 51.54 -6.22 9.90
C LYS A 461 50.26 -5.43 10.19
N LEU A 462 50.27 -4.56 11.20
CA LEU A 462 49.14 -3.69 11.53
C LEU A 462 48.80 -2.72 10.39
N ASN A 463 49.79 -2.21 9.65
CA ASN A 463 49.56 -1.38 8.46
C ASN A 463 48.91 -2.17 7.32
N ILE A 464 49.33 -3.42 7.09
CA ILE A 464 48.69 -4.31 6.11
C ILE A 464 47.24 -4.58 6.53
N GLU A 465 46.99 -4.97 7.78
CA GLU A 465 45.64 -5.21 8.31
C GLU A 465 44.75 -3.95 8.26
N LEU A 466 45.31 -2.76 8.54
CA LEU A 466 44.62 -1.48 8.43
C LEU A 466 44.26 -1.16 6.97
N ASN A 467 45.13 -1.46 6.02
CA ASN A 467 44.86 -1.21 4.61
C ASN A 467 43.85 -2.24 4.05
N ASP A 468 43.94 -3.50 4.46
CA ASP A 468 42.97 -4.57 4.20
C ASP A 468 41.56 -4.22 4.72
N THR A 469 41.46 -3.71 5.94
CA THR A 469 40.18 -3.28 6.53
C THR A 469 39.64 -2.01 5.88
N LYS A 470 40.52 -1.09 5.48
CA LYS A 470 40.16 0.10 4.68
C LYS A 470 39.62 -0.26 3.30
N ASP A 471 40.21 -1.24 2.61
CA ASP A 471 39.73 -1.67 1.29
C ASP A 471 38.44 -2.50 1.40
N LYS A 472 38.27 -3.31 2.46
CA LYS A 472 36.98 -3.93 2.81
C LYS A 472 35.89 -2.90 3.15
N LEU A 473 36.25 -1.77 3.79
CA LEU A 473 35.33 -0.66 4.05
C LEU A 473 34.94 0.07 2.75
N LYS A 474 35.89 0.31 1.83
CA LYS A 474 35.58 0.87 0.50
C LYS A 474 34.58 0.00 -0.26
N GLY A 475 34.85 -1.30 -0.37
CA GLY A 475 33.93 -2.25 -1.02
C GLY A 475 32.52 -2.19 -0.43
N LYS A 476 32.40 -2.12 0.91
CA LYS A 476 31.10 -1.95 1.57
C LYS A 476 30.44 -0.59 1.32
N THR A 477 31.21 0.50 1.17
CA THR A 477 30.63 1.80 0.77
C THR A 477 30.19 1.82 -0.69
N ASP A 478 30.90 1.10 -1.57
CA ASP A 478 30.54 0.97 -2.98
C ASP A 478 29.28 0.10 -3.13
N GLU A 479 29.21 -1.05 -2.43
CA GLU A 479 27.99 -1.88 -2.30
C GLU A 479 26.80 -1.08 -1.76
N ALA A 480 27.01 -0.25 -0.73
CA ALA A 480 25.96 0.60 -0.17
C ALA A 480 25.50 1.69 -1.15
N ALA A 481 26.41 2.25 -1.96
CA ALA A 481 26.07 3.20 -3.02
C ALA A 481 25.31 2.51 -4.17
N GLU A 482 25.69 1.29 -4.55
CA GLU A 482 25.02 0.51 -5.60
C GLU A 482 23.61 0.08 -5.17
N LEU A 483 23.43 -0.38 -3.92
CA LEU A 483 22.11 -0.61 -3.32
C LEU A 483 21.28 0.69 -3.23
N GLY A 484 21.89 1.83 -2.92
CA GLY A 484 21.23 3.14 -2.95
C GLY A 484 20.73 3.53 -4.35
N ASN A 485 21.54 3.27 -5.38
CA ASN A 485 21.16 3.46 -6.78
C ASN A 485 20.02 2.51 -7.19
N GLN A 486 20.03 1.27 -6.70
CA GLN A 486 18.94 0.31 -6.93
C GLN A 486 17.64 0.74 -6.25
N VAL A 487 17.68 1.22 -5.01
CA VAL A 487 16.51 1.75 -4.29
C VAL A 487 15.93 2.97 -5.00
N THR A 488 16.76 3.95 -5.37
CA THR A 488 16.28 5.14 -6.09
C THR A 488 15.69 4.80 -7.46
N LEU A 489 16.26 3.82 -8.20
CA LEU A 489 15.64 3.30 -9.42
C LEU A 489 14.26 2.68 -9.14
N MET A 490 14.13 1.81 -8.13
CA MET A 490 12.86 1.20 -7.75
C MET A 490 11.82 2.26 -7.32
N GLU A 491 12.23 3.31 -6.58
CA GLU A 491 11.36 4.43 -6.22
C GLU A 491 10.84 5.20 -7.43
N THR A 492 11.68 5.44 -8.44
CA THR A 492 11.23 6.12 -9.69
C THR A 492 10.27 5.23 -10.51
N GLN A 493 10.52 3.92 -10.56
CA GLN A 493 9.61 2.98 -11.21
C GLN A 493 8.27 2.88 -10.48
N LEU A 494 8.28 2.88 -9.15
CA LEU A 494 7.06 2.89 -8.34
C LEU A 494 6.24 4.15 -8.63
N LYS A 495 6.85 5.34 -8.59
CA LYS A 495 6.18 6.61 -8.92
C LYS A 495 5.58 6.61 -10.32
N ALA A 496 6.29 6.12 -11.33
CA ALA A 496 5.77 6.02 -12.69
C ALA A 496 4.55 5.09 -12.81
N VAL A 497 4.52 3.98 -12.06
CA VAL A 497 3.37 3.07 -11.98
C VAL A 497 2.21 3.71 -11.20
N GLU A 498 2.48 4.50 -10.17
CA GLU A 498 1.45 5.26 -9.44
C GLU A 498 0.82 6.35 -10.30
N GLU A 499 1.61 7.09 -11.07
CA GLU A 499 1.13 8.08 -12.04
C GLU A 499 0.25 7.42 -13.12
N GLN A 500 0.65 6.28 -13.66
CA GLN A 500 -0.17 5.50 -14.60
C GLN A 500 -1.49 5.03 -13.96
N ARG A 501 -1.43 4.46 -12.76
CA ARG A 501 -2.61 4.05 -11.97
C ARG A 501 -3.58 5.20 -11.78
N ASP A 502 -3.10 6.38 -11.42
CA ASP A 502 -3.96 7.52 -11.12
C ASP A 502 -4.49 8.19 -12.40
N THR A 503 -3.73 8.15 -13.51
CA THR A 503 -4.25 8.47 -14.85
C THR A 503 -5.41 7.55 -15.23
N PHE A 504 -5.24 6.22 -15.10
CA PHE A 504 -6.32 5.26 -15.40
C PHE A 504 -7.54 5.39 -14.48
N LYS A 505 -7.37 5.79 -13.21
CA LYS A 505 -8.50 6.13 -12.33
C LYS A 505 -9.24 7.36 -12.85
N GLN A 506 -8.53 8.42 -13.21
CA GLN A 506 -9.12 9.64 -13.73
C GLN A 506 -9.87 9.39 -15.05
N ASP A 507 -9.32 8.56 -15.94
CA ASP A 507 -10.01 8.10 -17.15
C ASP A 507 -11.27 7.30 -16.80
N LEU A 508 -11.20 6.36 -15.86
CA LEU A 508 -12.36 5.57 -15.43
C LEU A 508 -13.46 6.45 -14.83
N GLU A 509 -13.12 7.41 -13.98
CA GLU A 509 -14.03 8.40 -13.41
C GLU A 509 -14.65 9.28 -14.50
N SER A 510 -13.86 9.76 -15.47
CA SER A 510 -14.37 10.56 -16.60
C SER A 510 -15.35 9.76 -17.47
N THR A 511 -15.10 8.48 -17.72
CA THR A 511 -16.03 7.61 -18.47
C THR A 511 -17.27 7.24 -17.66
N HIS A 512 -17.19 7.17 -16.32
CA HIS A 512 -18.36 7.00 -15.46
C HIS A 512 -19.23 8.25 -15.49
N LEU A 513 -18.65 9.44 -15.34
CA LEU A 513 -19.34 10.72 -15.45
C LEU A 513 -20.02 10.88 -16.83
N ALA A 514 -19.33 10.53 -17.91
CA ALA A 514 -19.90 10.55 -19.26
C ALA A 514 -21.08 9.57 -19.42
N LYS A 515 -21.02 8.38 -18.80
CA LYS A 515 -22.13 7.41 -18.78
C LYS A 515 -23.29 7.89 -17.92
N ASP A 516 -23.03 8.49 -16.76
CA ASP A 516 -24.05 9.06 -15.88
C ASP A 516 -24.78 10.24 -16.53
N GLU A 517 -24.06 11.11 -17.24
CA GLU A 517 -24.66 12.16 -18.05
C GLU A 517 -25.53 11.59 -19.18
N LEU A 518 -25.07 10.54 -19.86
CA LEU A 518 -25.84 9.87 -20.90
C LEU A 518 -27.12 9.23 -20.32
N MET A 519 -27.02 8.59 -19.16
CA MET A 519 -28.16 8.01 -18.44
C MET A 519 -29.16 9.08 -17.98
N LYS A 520 -28.69 10.22 -17.44
CA LYS A 520 -29.55 11.37 -17.12
C LYS A 520 -30.27 11.90 -18.35
N LYS A 521 -29.55 12.17 -19.45
CA LYS A 521 -30.15 12.60 -20.73
C LYS A 521 -31.19 11.60 -21.24
N ALA A 522 -30.94 10.29 -21.10
CA ALA A 522 -31.90 9.25 -21.47
C ALA A 522 -33.15 9.22 -20.56
N TRP A 523 -32.99 9.44 -19.26
CA TRP A 523 -34.12 9.58 -18.32
C TRP A 523 -34.93 10.84 -18.62
N ASP A 524 -34.28 12.00 -18.82
CA ASP A 524 -34.95 13.24 -19.20
C ASP A 524 -35.72 13.08 -20.51
N MET A 525 -35.14 12.42 -21.52
CA MET A 525 -35.84 12.11 -22.79
C MET A 525 -37.04 11.20 -22.58
N ARG A 526 -36.92 10.16 -21.73
CA ARG A 526 -38.03 9.26 -21.38
C ARG A 526 -39.15 10.02 -20.68
N ASP A 527 -38.81 10.83 -19.69
CA ASP A 527 -39.79 11.52 -18.85
C ASP A 527 -40.48 12.64 -19.63
N ASN A 528 -39.77 13.34 -20.53
CA ASN A 528 -40.36 14.24 -21.51
C ASN A 528 -41.25 13.53 -22.55
N ALA A 529 -40.97 12.26 -22.89
CA ALA A 529 -41.85 11.47 -23.75
C ALA A 529 -43.11 11.01 -22.99
N VAL A 530 -42.98 10.60 -21.73
CA VAL A 530 -44.10 10.26 -20.83
C VAL A 530 -44.98 11.47 -20.57
N ALA A 531 -44.40 12.65 -20.30
CA ALA A 531 -45.15 13.90 -20.12
C ALA A 531 -45.97 14.27 -21.36
N ARG A 532 -45.37 14.18 -22.57
CA ARG A 532 -46.10 14.40 -23.84
C ARG A 532 -47.20 13.37 -24.05
N LYS A 533 -46.94 12.08 -23.77
CA LYS A 533 -47.96 11.02 -23.86
C LYS A 533 -49.15 11.33 -22.94
N ASN A 534 -48.88 11.64 -21.67
CA ASN A 534 -49.92 11.96 -20.68
C ASN A 534 -50.72 13.21 -21.09
N ALA A 535 -50.08 14.23 -21.66
CA ALA A 535 -50.76 15.41 -22.19
C ALA A 535 -51.74 15.04 -23.33
N CYS A 536 -51.30 14.25 -24.31
CA CYS A 536 -52.17 13.77 -25.38
C CYS A 536 -53.31 12.86 -24.86
N GLU A 537 -53.07 12.03 -23.83
CA GLU A 537 -54.13 11.24 -23.18
C GLU A 537 -55.17 12.13 -22.47
N ILE A 538 -54.76 13.23 -21.86
CA ILE A 538 -55.67 14.23 -21.26
C ILE A 538 -56.48 14.95 -22.34
N GLU A 539 -55.86 15.35 -23.45
CA GLU A 539 -56.56 15.97 -24.60
C GLU A 539 -57.56 14.99 -25.25
N LEU A 540 -57.20 13.71 -25.37
CA LEU A 540 -58.08 12.66 -25.88
C LEU A 540 -59.25 12.39 -24.92
N ALA A 541 -59.03 12.41 -23.61
CA ALA A 541 -60.10 12.33 -22.62
C ALA A 541 -61.03 13.55 -22.71
N ARG A 542 -60.49 14.75 -22.91
CA ARG A 542 -61.27 15.99 -23.06
C ARG A 542 -62.13 15.99 -24.31
N THR A 543 -61.55 15.71 -25.48
CA THR A 543 -62.31 15.61 -26.74
C THR A 543 -63.39 14.51 -26.69
N ARG A 544 -63.14 13.41 -25.97
CA ARG A 544 -64.17 12.39 -25.70
C ARG A 544 -65.33 12.91 -24.84
N ILE A 545 -65.05 13.72 -23.82
CA ILE A 545 -66.08 14.41 -23.02
C ILE A 545 -66.87 15.38 -23.89
N ASP A 546 -66.18 16.19 -24.71
CA ASP A 546 -66.82 17.16 -25.61
C ASP A 546 -67.77 16.44 -26.61
N VAL A 547 -67.36 15.32 -27.19
CA VAL A 547 -68.22 14.47 -28.05
C VAL A 547 -69.42 13.90 -27.29
N MET A 548 -69.24 13.44 -26.04
CA MET A 548 -70.35 12.97 -25.22
C MET A 548 -71.34 14.10 -24.89
N GLN A 549 -70.85 15.31 -24.62
CA GLN A 549 -71.68 16.49 -24.36
C GLN A 549 -72.48 16.92 -25.59
N VAL A 550 -71.84 17.00 -26.77
CA VAL A 550 -72.53 17.29 -28.04
C VAL A 550 -73.57 16.22 -28.38
N ASN A 551 -73.29 14.94 -28.10
CA ASN A 551 -74.26 13.87 -28.29
C ASN A 551 -75.46 13.98 -27.32
N SER A 552 -75.24 14.40 -26.06
CA SER A 552 -76.35 14.69 -25.12
C SER A 552 -77.23 15.83 -25.66
N GLN A 553 -76.62 16.93 -26.11
CA GLN A 553 -77.34 18.06 -26.69
C GLN A 553 -78.12 17.66 -27.96
N LEU A 554 -77.56 16.77 -28.79
CA LEU A 554 -78.25 16.23 -29.96
C LEU A 554 -79.46 15.37 -29.56
N MET A 555 -79.31 14.50 -28.55
CA MET A 555 -80.42 13.69 -28.02
C MET A 555 -81.52 14.56 -27.41
N GLU A 556 -81.18 15.61 -26.66
CA GLU A 556 -82.11 16.60 -26.13
C GLU A 556 -82.85 17.35 -27.25
N ALA A 557 -82.15 17.77 -28.30
CA ALA A 557 -82.75 18.44 -29.46
C ALA A 557 -83.67 17.51 -30.28
N ILE A 558 -83.31 16.22 -30.42
CA ILE A 558 -84.15 15.20 -31.04
C ILE A 558 -85.41 14.99 -30.18
N GLN A 559 -85.27 14.86 -28.86
CA GLN A 559 -86.39 14.70 -27.94
C GLN A 559 -87.37 15.88 -28.01
N GLN A 560 -86.87 17.12 -27.95
CA GLN A 560 -87.69 18.33 -28.14
C GLN A 560 -88.38 18.36 -29.50
N LYS A 561 -87.69 17.95 -30.58
CA LYS A 561 -88.30 17.86 -31.91
C LYS A 561 -89.43 16.82 -31.95
N VAL A 562 -89.25 15.66 -31.31
CA VAL A 562 -90.26 14.59 -31.21
C VAL A 562 -91.47 15.08 -30.43
N GLU A 563 -91.26 15.75 -29.29
CA GLU A 563 -92.35 16.36 -28.49
C GLU A 563 -93.12 17.42 -29.28
N LEU A 564 -92.43 18.28 -30.03
CA LEU A 564 -93.09 19.26 -30.92
C LEU A 564 -93.84 18.59 -32.07
N SER A 565 -93.35 17.49 -32.66
CA SER A 565 -94.12 16.75 -33.67
C SER A 565 -95.35 16.06 -33.07
N GLN A 566 -95.26 15.47 -31.88
CA GLN A 566 -96.42 14.90 -31.18
C GLN A 566 -97.46 15.97 -30.84
N GLN A 567 -97.02 17.17 -30.44
CA GLN A 567 -97.93 18.31 -30.25
C GLN A 567 -98.60 18.70 -31.58
N LEU A 568 -97.87 18.79 -32.68
CA LEU A 568 -98.47 19.10 -33.99
C LEU A 568 -99.46 18.02 -34.46
N GLU A 569 -99.17 16.73 -34.24
CA GLU A 569 -100.11 15.63 -34.50
C GLU A 569 -101.37 15.74 -33.64
N GLN A 570 -101.24 16.05 -32.34
CA GLN A 570 -102.40 16.29 -31.47
C GLN A 570 -103.23 17.49 -31.95
N TRP A 571 -102.60 18.61 -32.31
CA TRP A 571 -103.30 19.78 -32.86
C TRP A 571 -103.98 19.46 -34.20
N GLN A 572 -103.39 18.61 -35.04
CA GLN A 572 -104.01 18.14 -36.28
C GLN A 572 -105.26 17.29 -35.98
N VAL A 573 -105.20 16.39 -34.99
CA VAL A 573 -106.35 15.59 -34.54
C VAL A 573 -107.45 16.49 -33.95
N ASP A 574 -107.10 17.44 -33.07
CA ASP A 574 -108.06 18.36 -32.45
C ASP A 574 -108.73 19.25 -33.51
N MET A 575 -107.98 19.72 -34.51
CA MET A 575 -108.54 20.48 -35.63
C MET A 575 -109.43 19.62 -36.52
N GLN A 576 -109.07 18.36 -36.78
CA GLN A 576 -109.95 17.43 -37.50
C GLN A 576 -111.25 17.17 -36.72
N GLN A 577 -111.17 16.97 -35.41
CA GLN A 577 -112.35 16.84 -34.55
C GLN A 577 -113.23 18.10 -34.58
N LEU A 578 -112.64 19.30 -34.56
CA LEU A 578 -113.38 20.56 -34.69
C LEU A 578 -114.03 20.72 -36.07
N LEU A 579 -113.39 20.26 -37.15
CA LEU A 579 -113.99 20.22 -38.49
C LEU A 579 -115.15 19.21 -38.55
N ASP A 580 -114.97 18.02 -37.98
CA ASP A 580 -115.99 16.97 -37.90
C ASP A 580 -117.17 17.40 -37.02
N GLU A 581 -116.93 18.12 -35.92
CA GLU A 581 -117.98 18.75 -35.13
C GLU A 581 -118.67 19.88 -35.89
N GLN A 582 -117.96 20.72 -36.65
CA GLN A 582 -118.59 21.73 -37.50
C GLN A 582 -119.45 21.10 -38.59
N MET A 583 -118.99 20.01 -39.21
CA MET A 583 -119.74 19.20 -40.17
C MET A 583 -120.98 18.60 -39.51
N ARG A 584 -120.84 17.93 -38.35
CA ARG A 584 -121.94 17.33 -37.59
C ARG A 584 -122.94 18.37 -37.10
N ARG A 585 -122.49 19.57 -36.67
CA ARG A 585 -123.35 20.71 -36.31
C ARG A 585 -124.05 21.31 -37.53
N LYS A 586 -123.44 21.31 -38.72
CA LYS A 586 -124.10 21.74 -39.97
C LYS A 586 -125.16 20.72 -40.41
N LEU A 587 -124.85 19.42 -40.38
CA LEU A 587 -125.82 18.35 -40.64
C LEU A 587 -126.98 18.39 -39.63
N SER A 588 -126.67 18.47 -38.33
CA SER A 588 -127.68 18.60 -37.28
C SER A 588 -128.49 19.91 -37.39
N LYS A 589 -127.90 21.02 -37.85
CA LYS A 589 -128.68 22.24 -38.17
C LYS A 589 -129.58 22.08 -39.40
N LEU A 590 -129.23 21.23 -40.36
CA LEU A 590 -130.10 20.90 -41.49
C LEU A 590 -131.25 19.98 -41.03
N GLU A 591 -130.98 19.00 -40.16
CA GLU A 591 -131.97 18.11 -39.55
C GLU A 591 -132.92 18.85 -38.59
N MET A 592 -132.40 19.75 -37.75
CA MET A 592 -133.18 20.64 -36.89
C MET A 592 -133.86 21.76 -37.69
N GLY A 593 -133.30 22.19 -38.83
CA GLY A 593 -133.95 23.08 -39.78
C GLY A 593 -135.20 22.46 -40.41
N SER A 594 -135.17 21.15 -40.68
CA SER A 594 -136.36 20.37 -41.07
C SER A 594 -137.30 20.00 -39.91
N SER A 595 -136.84 20.07 -38.65
CA SER A 595 -137.62 19.67 -37.47
C SER A 595 -138.15 20.84 -36.62
N SER A 596 -137.67 22.06 -36.82
CA SER A 596 -138.06 23.26 -36.05
C SER A 596 -139.42 23.86 -36.49
N ARG A 597 -140.42 22.99 -36.65
CA ARG A 597 -141.83 23.34 -36.85
C ARG A 597 -142.73 22.75 -35.76
N ARG A 598 -142.32 22.85 -34.48
CA ARG A 598 -143.19 22.74 -33.28
C ARG A 598 -142.46 23.16 -31.98
N HIS A 599 -143.13 24.05 -31.22
CA HIS A 599 -143.11 24.29 -29.76
C HIS A 599 -141.78 24.21 -28.95
N HIS A 600 -141.28 25.28 -28.31
CA HIS A 600 -141.78 26.09 -27.16
C HIS A 600 -141.09 25.73 -25.81
N ASN A 601 -140.28 26.67 -25.30
CA ASN A 601 -140.14 27.21 -23.93
C ASN A 601 -140.86 26.55 -22.72
N PRO A 602 -140.45 26.88 -21.47
CA PRO A 602 -139.10 27.19 -20.94
C PRO A 602 -138.85 26.63 -19.51
N SER A 603 -137.62 26.75 -18.94
CA SER A 603 -137.36 27.12 -17.52
C SER A 603 -135.87 27.05 -17.11
N ASP A 604 -135.55 27.83 -16.07
CA ASP A 604 -134.28 28.06 -15.37
C ASP A 604 -133.60 26.77 -14.83
N SER A 605 -132.32 26.71 -14.44
CA SER A 605 -131.63 27.63 -13.50
C SER A 605 -130.13 27.35 -13.34
N ASP A 606 -129.44 28.34 -12.76
CA ASP A 606 -128.06 28.46 -12.29
C ASP A 606 -127.19 27.21 -12.00
N SER A 607 -125.87 27.30 -12.30
CA SER A 607 -124.88 27.72 -11.25
C SER A 607 -123.40 27.66 -11.69
N SER A 608 -122.67 28.74 -11.36
CA SER A 608 -121.23 28.85 -10.98
C SER A 608 -120.20 27.87 -11.60
N SER A 609 -119.11 28.30 -12.24
CA SER A 609 -118.18 29.34 -11.79
C SER A 609 -117.14 29.65 -12.89
N SER A 610 -116.67 30.90 -12.97
CA SER A 610 -115.59 31.28 -13.91
C SER A 610 -114.60 32.23 -13.26
N GLY A 611 -113.32 32.10 -13.62
CA GLY A 611 -112.26 32.88 -13.01
C GLY A 611 -111.01 33.01 -13.88
N LYS A 612 -110.99 34.04 -14.73
CA LYS A 612 -109.80 34.83 -15.14
C LYS A 612 -108.70 34.08 -15.94
N VAL A 613 -107.96 34.68 -16.87
CA VAL A 613 -107.98 36.02 -17.49
C VAL A 613 -107.34 35.91 -18.89
N SER A 614 -107.76 36.73 -19.85
CA SER A 614 -107.25 36.71 -21.24
C SER A 614 -106.21 37.85 -21.50
N PRO A 615 -105.74 38.15 -22.72
CA PRO A 615 -104.33 37.89 -23.05
C PRO A 615 -103.58 39.09 -23.66
N ARG A 616 -102.29 38.91 -24.01
CA ARG A 616 -101.49 39.68 -25.02
C ARG A 616 -100.06 39.11 -25.07
N LYS A 617 -99.35 39.00 -26.20
CA LYS A 617 -99.69 39.10 -27.64
C LYS A 617 -98.52 38.48 -28.44
N ASN A 618 -98.81 37.81 -29.57
CA ASN A 618 -97.77 37.27 -30.47
C ASN A 618 -96.99 38.39 -31.20
N SER A 619 -95.74 38.13 -31.60
CA SER A 619 -95.41 37.76 -33.00
C SER A 619 -93.95 38.05 -33.40
N ARG A 620 -93.54 37.38 -34.50
CA ARG A 620 -92.33 37.56 -35.32
C ARG A 620 -91.05 36.89 -34.80
N LEU A 621 -90.21 36.29 -35.63
CA LEU A 621 -90.24 35.65 -36.97
C LEU A 621 -88.76 35.38 -37.29
N PHE A 622 -88.48 34.30 -38.02
CA PHE A 622 -87.16 33.86 -38.50
C PHE A 622 -86.13 34.95 -38.88
N SER A 623 -84.90 34.77 -38.42
CA SER A 623 -83.66 35.11 -39.17
C SER A 623 -82.56 34.10 -38.76
N ILE A 624 -82.27 33.14 -39.64
CA ILE A 624 -81.08 33.07 -40.53
C ILE A 624 -79.85 32.46 -39.84
N LEU A 625 -79.44 31.28 -40.33
CA LEU A 625 -78.13 30.67 -40.08
C LEU A 625 -77.01 31.58 -40.61
N THR A 626 -75.89 31.67 -39.89
CA THR A 626 -74.53 31.61 -40.48
C THR A 626 -73.46 31.50 -39.40
N THR A 627 -72.25 31.13 -39.82
CA THR A 627 -70.98 31.10 -39.05
C THR A 627 -70.86 30.12 -37.87
N LEU A 628 -70.50 28.87 -38.20
CA LEU A 628 -69.57 28.08 -37.37
C LEU A 628 -68.64 27.28 -38.29
N LYS A 629 -67.47 27.86 -38.57
CA LYS A 629 -66.32 27.17 -39.17
C LYS A 629 -65.02 27.75 -38.58
N ARG A 630 -64.72 27.32 -37.36
CA ARG A 630 -63.38 27.23 -36.80
C ARG A 630 -63.37 26.13 -35.75
#